data_AF-A0A7X7UNK1-F1
#
_entry.id   AF-A0A7X7UNK1-F1
#
_cell.length_a   1.000
_cell.length_b   1.000
_cell.length_c   1.000
_cell.angle_alpha   90.00
_cell.angle_beta   90.00
_cell.angle_gamma   90.00
#
_symmetry.space_group_name_H-M   'P 1'
#
loop_
_entity.id
_entity.type
_entity.pdbx_description
1 polymer ?
#
loop_
_entity_poly.entity_id
_entity_poly.type
_entity_poly.pdbx_seq_one_letter_code
_entity_poly.pdbx_strand_id
1 'polypeptide(L)'
;MSKRLWVFIAFALMMQVALSQPSEYSLFRSAASWLNPALTGTGLETWKLSGLMQSRSVNDTLSHSNQLWAVEYRFDFSRVKKSYGLVIERRHPMSLALGFFSERRTSDYHWYPYHRLGLALNAQVFSEGGLHLLALSVRPVYYAAAAYTPVSSISLSPFTDSILPGHPRERFFTADAGVVLGLYKMDCWADDQAYRWELGMSVHNVTLEQQTQRPDVHPGREYLFHAGSLIELNKAWGCVAKGMYMHYGESFYQGGINLIYRRHMSLSDRWRVGMAYRSSRHLTLSGGFRIYGTSRHTLSADLELSHDFPLKEKNTLWPWHRQAWEISLIIKPIKKCWGLDNCSGDYQFETY
;
A
#
# COMPACT_ATOMS: atom_id res chain seq x y z
N MET A 1 -34.71 10.95 -6.68
CA MET A 1 -33.43 10.38 -6.18
C MET A 1 -32.27 11.27 -6.64
N SER A 2 -31.16 11.35 -5.89
CA SER A 2 -30.07 12.28 -6.21
C SER A 2 -29.04 11.69 -7.18
N LYS A 3 -28.35 12.55 -7.95
CA LYS A 3 -27.28 12.14 -8.89
C LYS A 3 -26.12 11.39 -8.20
N ARG A 4 -25.92 11.61 -6.90
CA ARG A 4 -24.90 10.90 -6.08
C ARG A 4 -25.20 9.41 -5.94
N LEU A 5 -26.49 9.03 -5.85
CA LEU A 5 -26.89 7.62 -5.77
C LEU A 5 -26.54 6.87 -7.06
N TRP A 6 -26.74 7.49 -8.23
CA TRP A 6 -26.36 6.91 -9.52
C TRP A 6 -24.84 6.74 -9.68
N VAL A 7 -24.02 7.66 -9.17
CA VAL A 7 -22.55 7.46 -9.14
C VAL A 7 -22.17 6.30 -8.22
N PHE A 8 -22.80 6.17 -7.05
CA PHE A 8 -22.53 5.07 -6.12
C PHE A 8 -22.98 3.71 -6.68
N ILE A 9 -24.14 3.66 -7.36
CA ILE A 9 -24.65 2.47 -8.05
C ILE A 9 -23.79 2.13 -9.27
N ALA A 10 -23.34 3.11 -10.06
CA ALA A 10 -22.42 2.86 -11.18
C ALA A 10 -21.06 2.32 -10.70
N PHE A 11 -20.54 2.84 -9.58
CA PHE A 11 -19.33 2.32 -8.94
C PHE A 11 -19.53 0.89 -8.41
N ALA A 12 -20.68 0.61 -7.78
CA ALA A 12 -21.04 -0.73 -7.32
C ALA A 12 -21.31 -1.74 -8.45
N LEU A 13 -21.79 -1.30 -9.62
CA LEU A 13 -21.98 -2.15 -10.80
C LEU A 13 -20.68 -2.35 -11.57
N MET A 14 -19.79 -1.36 -11.67
CA MET A 14 -18.44 -1.57 -12.20
C MET A 14 -17.61 -2.50 -11.32
N MET A 15 -17.87 -2.55 -10.01
CA MET A 15 -17.31 -3.57 -9.10
C MET A 15 -17.79 -5.00 -9.40
N GLN A 16 -18.86 -5.21 -10.19
CA GLN A 16 -19.34 -6.55 -10.56
C GLN A 16 -18.71 -7.11 -11.85
N VAL A 17 -17.97 -6.32 -12.64
CA VAL A 17 -17.27 -6.80 -13.84
C VAL A 17 -15.76 -6.88 -13.59
N ALA A 18 -15.36 -7.82 -12.75
CA ALA A 18 -14.39 -8.89 -13.09
C ALA A 18 -14.08 -9.75 -11.85
N LEU A 19 -13.29 -10.81 -12.02
CA LEU A 19 -12.91 -11.77 -10.97
C LEU A 19 -11.38 -11.80 -10.85
N SER A 20 -10.80 -11.81 -9.64
CA SER A 20 -9.35 -12.03 -9.46
C SER A 20 -8.87 -12.20 -7.99
N GLN A 21 -7.59 -12.59 -7.82
CA GLN A 21 -6.81 -13.04 -6.65
C GLN A 21 -6.19 -11.86 -5.73
N PRO A 22 -5.30 -12.05 -4.75
CA PRO A 22 -4.63 -10.81 -3.57
C PRO A 22 -3.39 -10.18 -4.22
N SER A 23 -2.64 -9.36 -3.51
CA SER A 23 -1.41 -8.76 -4.03
C SER A 23 -0.27 -9.03 -3.08
N GLU A 24 0.71 -9.78 -3.58
CA GLU A 24 2.04 -9.73 -3.01
C GLU A 24 2.62 -8.32 -3.26
N TYR A 25 3.00 -7.63 -2.21
CA TYR A 25 3.50 -6.25 -2.26
C TYR A 25 4.98 -6.21 -2.71
N SER A 26 5.24 -6.56 -3.98
CA SER A 26 6.53 -6.27 -4.61
C SER A 26 6.73 -4.77 -4.79
N LEU A 27 8.00 -4.39 -4.95
CA LEU A 27 8.46 -3.06 -5.35
C LEU A 27 8.36 -1.99 -4.23
N PHE A 28 9.13 -0.93 -4.39
CA PHE A 28 9.82 -0.32 -3.24
C PHE A 28 9.04 0.82 -2.53
N ARG A 29 7.94 1.32 -3.12
CA ARG A 29 7.08 2.32 -2.47
C ARG A 29 6.18 1.71 -1.41
N SER A 30 6.74 1.48 -0.22
CA SER A 30 5.91 1.46 1.00
C SER A 30 5.32 2.85 1.25
N ALA A 31 4.00 3.00 1.02
CA ALA A 31 3.18 4.15 1.39
C ALA A 31 1.71 3.73 1.68
N ALA A 32 1.54 2.49 2.12
CA ALA A 32 0.31 1.73 1.99
C ALA A 32 -0.21 1.19 3.32
N SER A 33 -1.49 1.45 3.60
CA SER A 33 -2.27 0.69 4.57
C SER A 33 -2.25 -0.82 4.27
N TRP A 34 -2.06 -1.23 3.00
CA TRP A 34 -1.94 -2.64 2.59
C TRP A 34 -0.82 -3.38 3.34
N LEU A 35 0.41 -2.88 3.29
CA LEU A 35 1.62 -3.44 3.93
C LEU A 35 1.54 -3.47 5.46
N ASN A 36 0.89 -2.47 6.07
CA ASN A 36 0.67 -2.41 7.50
C ASN A 36 -0.61 -1.58 7.75
N PRO A 37 -1.66 -2.15 8.35
CA PRO A 37 -2.94 -1.45 8.51
C PRO A 37 -2.83 -0.19 9.38
N ALA A 38 -1.78 -0.05 10.21
CA ALA A 38 -1.54 1.16 10.99
C ALA A 38 -0.96 2.34 10.17
N LEU A 39 -0.58 2.15 8.90
CA LEU A 39 -0.29 3.25 7.96
C LEU A 39 -1.56 3.94 7.42
N THR A 40 -2.76 3.41 7.72
CA THR A 40 -4.05 4.00 7.31
C THR A 40 -4.19 5.43 7.81
N GLY A 41 -4.17 6.42 6.91
CA GLY A 41 -4.34 7.82 7.24
C GLY A 41 -3.22 8.43 8.11
N THR A 42 -2.00 7.88 8.11
CA THR A 42 -0.86 8.46 8.87
C THR A 42 -0.23 9.67 8.18
N GLY A 43 -0.44 9.81 6.86
CA GLY A 43 -0.04 10.96 6.05
C GLY A 43 -0.62 12.30 6.53
N LEU A 44 -0.45 13.37 5.78
CA LEU A 44 -0.85 14.72 6.22
C LEU A 44 -2.30 15.07 5.90
N GLU A 45 -2.89 14.31 5.00
CA GLU A 45 -4.17 14.56 4.37
C GLU A 45 -5.33 14.11 5.27
N THR A 46 -6.54 14.60 4.99
CA THR A 46 -7.75 14.09 5.64
C THR A 46 -8.29 12.85 4.92
N TRP A 47 -7.92 12.64 3.66
CA TRP A 47 -8.26 11.45 2.88
C TRP A 47 -7.19 11.13 1.83
N LYS A 48 -7.12 9.86 1.42
CA LYS A 48 -6.22 9.35 0.38
C LYS A 48 -6.93 8.26 -0.42
N LEU A 49 -6.93 8.38 -1.75
CA LEU A 49 -7.29 7.28 -2.67
C LEU A 49 -5.98 6.74 -3.24
N SER A 50 -5.72 5.44 -3.11
CA SER A 50 -4.55 4.80 -3.72
C SER A 50 -4.96 3.57 -4.52
N GLY A 51 -4.42 3.47 -5.74
CA GLY A 51 -4.54 2.32 -6.62
C GLY A 51 -3.16 1.79 -7.00
N LEU A 52 -3.06 0.48 -7.19
CA LEU A 52 -1.86 -0.20 -7.66
C LEU A 52 -2.27 -1.27 -8.67
N MET A 53 -1.59 -1.35 -9.81
CA MET A 53 -1.75 -2.43 -10.78
C MET A 53 -0.38 -3.03 -11.08
N GLN A 54 -0.25 -4.35 -10.91
CA GLN A 54 1.01 -5.08 -10.95
C GLN A 54 0.83 -6.31 -11.85
N SER A 55 1.79 -6.64 -12.70
CA SER A 55 1.73 -7.78 -13.63
C SER A 55 3.02 -8.60 -13.54
N ARG A 56 2.93 -9.92 -13.49
CA ARG A 56 4.06 -10.84 -13.29
C ARG A 56 3.96 -12.10 -14.13
N SER A 57 5.09 -12.56 -14.66
CA SER A 57 5.29 -13.95 -15.09
C SER A 57 6.02 -14.70 -13.98
N VAL A 58 5.37 -15.71 -13.39
CA VAL A 58 6.01 -16.63 -12.45
C VAL A 58 6.92 -17.58 -13.22
N ASN A 59 6.37 -18.19 -14.28
CA ASN A 59 7.01 -19.18 -15.14
C ASN A 59 6.58 -18.99 -16.61
N ASP A 60 7.07 -19.84 -17.52
CA ASP A 60 6.70 -19.82 -18.95
C ASP A 60 5.19 -20.02 -19.18
N THR A 61 4.49 -20.68 -18.25
CA THR A 61 3.05 -20.98 -18.35
C THR A 61 2.16 -20.15 -17.44
N LEU A 62 2.69 -19.57 -16.35
CA LEU A 62 1.89 -18.99 -15.26
C LEU A 62 2.09 -17.48 -15.15
N SER A 63 1.01 -16.74 -15.34
CA SER A 63 0.93 -15.28 -15.28
C SER A 63 -0.05 -14.81 -14.20
N HIS A 64 0.25 -13.67 -13.59
CA HIS A 64 -0.51 -13.05 -12.49
C HIS A 64 -0.63 -11.54 -12.72
N SER A 65 -1.81 -10.94 -12.50
CA SER A 65 -2.00 -9.47 -12.63
C SER A 65 -2.87 -8.88 -11.53
N ASN A 66 -2.21 -8.29 -10.53
CA ASN A 66 -2.72 -7.88 -9.22
C ASN A 66 -3.23 -6.44 -9.25
N GLN A 67 -4.48 -6.22 -8.84
CA GLN A 67 -5.10 -4.90 -8.72
C GLN A 67 -5.42 -4.59 -7.26
N LEU A 68 -5.01 -3.43 -6.77
CA LEU A 68 -5.25 -2.98 -5.41
C LEU A 68 -5.97 -1.63 -5.46
N TRP A 69 -6.91 -1.44 -4.55
CA TRP A 69 -7.53 -0.15 -4.29
C TRP A 69 -7.68 0.06 -2.78
N ALA A 70 -7.42 1.27 -2.31
CA ALA A 70 -7.76 1.69 -0.96
C ALA A 70 -8.28 3.12 -0.92
N VAL A 71 -9.24 3.36 -0.02
CA VAL A 71 -9.76 4.68 0.33
C VAL A 71 -9.59 4.85 1.83
N GLU A 72 -8.75 5.79 2.21
CA GLU A 72 -8.44 6.12 3.61
C GLU A 72 -9.05 7.49 3.97
N TYR A 73 -9.56 7.62 5.20
CA TYR A 73 -10.06 8.87 5.77
C TYR A 73 -9.65 8.99 7.24
N ARG A 74 -9.17 10.16 7.67
CA ARG A 74 -8.82 10.45 9.08
C ARG A 74 -9.71 11.53 9.68
N PHE A 75 -10.28 11.19 10.83
CA PHE A 75 -10.95 12.08 11.77
C PHE A 75 -9.91 12.69 12.71
N ASP A 76 -9.46 13.91 12.41
CA ASP A 76 -8.65 14.71 13.34
C ASP A 76 -9.58 15.54 14.24
N PHE A 77 -9.40 15.45 15.56
CA PHE A 77 -10.29 16.08 16.53
C PHE A 77 -9.85 17.51 16.93
N SER A 78 -8.82 18.07 16.27
CA SER A 78 -8.34 19.43 16.50
C SER A 78 -9.40 20.49 16.19
N ARG A 79 -9.96 21.12 17.22
CA ARG A 79 -10.96 22.20 17.09
C ARG A 79 -10.31 23.54 16.73
N VAL A 80 -10.10 23.77 15.43
CA VAL A 80 -9.64 25.08 14.92
C VAL A 80 -10.75 26.14 15.07
N LYS A 81 -10.81 26.80 16.22
CA LYS A 81 -11.56 28.05 16.37
C LYS A 81 -10.87 29.13 15.53
N LYS A 82 -11.46 29.47 14.38
CA LYS A 82 -11.02 30.60 13.54
C LYS A 82 -11.38 31.93 14.21
N SER A 83 -10.49 32.37 15.09
CA SER A 83 -10.45 33.73 15.65
C SER A 83 -9.43 34.56 14.86
N TYR A 84 -9.60 35.88 14.77
CA TYR A 84 -8.57 36.77 14.24
C TYR A 84 -7.32 36.74 15.14
N GLY A 85 -6.16 36.41 14.57
CA GLY A 85 -4.88 36.32 15.28
C GLY A 85 -3.99 35.17 14.77
N LEU A 86 -2.83 34.98 15.42
CA LEU A 86 -1.95 33.84 15.17
C LEU A 86 -2.59 32.56 15.76
N VAL A 87 -3.27 31.79 14.92
CA VAL A 87 -3.85 30.51 15.32
C VAL A 87 -2.76 29.43 15.32
N ILE A 88 -2.15 29.21 16.50
CA ILE A 88 -1.31 28.03 16.73
C ILE A 88 -2.23 26.81 16.77
N GLU A 89 -2.29 26.05 15.67
CA GLU A 89 -3.08 24.81 15.57
C GLU A 89 -2.48 23.71 16.46
N ARG A 90 -2.80 23.74 17.76
CA ARG A 90 -2.54 22.61 18.66
C ARG A 90 -3.31 21.40 18.17
N ARG A 91 -2.60 20.47 17.54
CA ARG A 91 -3.15 19.18 17.11
C ARG A 91 -3.71 18.42 18.31
N HIS A 92 -4.82 17.71 18.11
CA HIS A 92 -5.35 16.85 19.16
C HIS A 92 -4.39 15.67 19.39
N PRO A 93 -4.11 15.25 20.64
CA PRO A 93 -3.15 14.18 20.93
C PRO A 93 -3.60 12.78 20.44
N MET A 94 -4.79 12.68 19.86
CA MET A 94 -5.31 11.46 19.24
C MET A 94 -6.06 11.78 17.95
N SER A 95 -6.07 10.86 16.99
CA SER A 95 -6.99 10.84 15.84
C SER A 95 -7.39 9.41 15.50
N LEU A 96 -8.51 9.25 14.79
CA LEU A 96 -8.94 7.94 14.28
C LEU A 96 -8.92 7.95 12.76
N ALA A 97 -8.55 6.83 12.13
CA ALA A 97 -8.62 6.68 10.69
C ALA A 97 -9.30 5.36 10.28
N LEU A 98 -10.06 5.42 9.19
CA LEU A 98 -10.72 4.30 8.55
C LEU A 98 -10.11 4.09 7.16
N GLY A 99 -9.86 2.84 6.79
CA GLY A 99 -9.30 2.49 5.47
C GLY A 99 -10.02 1.29 4.87
N PHE A 100 -10.83 1.50 3.84
CA PHE A 100 -11.37 0.39 3.05
C PHE A 100 -10.32 -0.05 2.02
N PHE A 101 -10.14 -1.36 1.82
CA PHE A 101 -9.32 -1.90 0.73
C PHE A 101 -10.00 -3.03 -0.04
N SER A 102 -9.57 -3.21 -1.29
CA SER A 102 -9.93 -4.33 -2.18
C SER A 102 -8.71 -4.77 -2.99
N GLU A 103 -8.63 -6.06 -3.31
CA GLU A 103 -7.40 -6.72 -3.81
C GLU A 103 -7.71 -7.86 -4.80
N ARG A 104 -7.09 -7.85 -6.01
CA ARG A 104 -7.58 -8.53 -7.24
C ARG A 104 -6.54 -8.95 -8.34
N ARG A 105 -5.71 -10.02 -8.15
CA ARG A 105 -4.80 -10.84 -9.06
C ARG A 105 -5.47 -11.75 -10.11
N THR A 106 -5.66 -11.33 -11.36
CA THR A 106 -6.07 -12.31 -12.40
C THR A 106 -4.96 -13.32 -12.63
N SER A 107 -5.30 -14.50 -13.12
CA SER A 107 -4.33 -15.48 -13.61
C SER A 107 -4.94 -16.26 -14.78
N ASP A 108 -4.07 -16.80 -15.63
CA ASP A 108 -4.35 -17.78 -16.67
C ASP A 108 -4.75 -19.15 -16.10
N TYR A 109 -4.26 -19.53 -14.92
CA TYR A 109 -4.67 -20.77 -14.26
C TYR A 109 -5.86 -20.58 -13.31
N HIS A 110 -6.86 -21.46 -13.46
CA HIS A 110 -8.18 -21.38 -12.82
C HIS A 110 -8.20 -21.60 -11.30
N TRP A 111 -7.17 -22.23 -10.71
CA TRP A 111 -7.01 -22.28 -9.24
C TRP A 111 -6.58 -20.94 -8.67
N TYR A 112 -6.02 -20.05 -9.50
CA TYR A 112 -5.43 -18.81 -9.05
C TYR A 112 -6.36 -17.53 -9.00
N PRO A 113 -7.69 -17.59 -8.67
CA PRO A 113 -8.58 -16.46 -8.15
C PRO A 113 -9.10 -16.43 -6.63
N TYR A 114 -8.72 -15.46 -5.74
CA TYR A 114 -9.21 -15.04 -4.34
C TYR A 114 -9.67 -13.54 -4.30
N HIS A 115 -10.86 -13.17 -3.85
CA HIS A 115 -11.12 -11.74 -3.54
C HIS A 115 -10.72 -11.43 -2.09
N ARG A 116 -9.86 -10.43 -1.83
CA ARG A 116 -9.68 -9.84 -0.48
C ARG A 116 -10.35 -8.47 -0.43
N LEU A 117 -11.13 -8.27 0.65
CA LEU A 117 -11.78 -7.02 1.04
C LEU A 117 -11.56 -6.79 2.53
N GLY A 118 -11.43 -5.56 2.98
CA GLY A 118 -11.44 -5.31 4.42
C GLY A 118 -11.43 -3.84 4.83
N LEU A 119 -11.52 -3.63 6.14
CA LEU A 119 -11.70 -2.33 6.76
C LEU A 119 -10.67 -2.14 7.88
N ALA A 120 -9.62 -1.38 7.62
CA ALA A 120 -8.67 -0.96 8.64
C ALA A 120 -9.32 0.04 9.60
N LEU A 121 -9.27 -0.27 10.90
CA LEU A 121 -9.63 0.61 12.01
C LEU A 121 -8.32 1.01 12.68
N ASN A 122 -7.89 2.27 12.54
CA ASN A 122 -6.59 2.74 13.02
C ASN A 122 -6.76 3.84 14.09
N ALA A 123 -6.14 3.65 15.25
CA ALA A 123 -6.02 4.64 16.30
C ALA A 123 -4.60 5.23 16.29
N GLN A 124 -4.50 6.56 16.19
CA GLN A 124 -3.24 7.29 16.14
C GLN A 124 -3.11 8.17 17.38
N VAL A 125 -2.02 8.03 18.13
CA VAL A 125 -1.65 8.86 19.28
C VAL A 125 -0.44 9.72 18.91
N PHE A 126 -0.48 11.00 19.29
CA PHE A 126 0.57 11.98 18.99
C PHE A 126 1.17 12.55 20.27
N SER A 127 2.50 12.61 20.37
CA SER A 127 3.21 13.43 21.37
C SER A 127 3.73 14.73 20.73
N GLU A 128 4.18 15.67 21.57
CA GLU A 128 4.94 16.86 21.15
C GLU A 128 4.31 17.62 19.98
N GLY A 129 3.02 17.97 20.14
CA GLY A 129 2.24 18.71 19.14
C GLY A 129 1.93 17.97 17.83
N GLY A 130 2.38 16.71 17.69
CA GLY A 130 2.33 15.95 16.44
C GLY A 130 3.71 15.59 15.86
N LEU A 131 4.82 15.92 16.54
CA LEU A 131 6.18 15.60 16.08
C LEU A 131 6.43 14.09 15.99
N HIS A 132 5.82 13.30 16.89
CA HIS A 132 5.88 11.85 16.90
C HIS A 132 4.48 11.21 16.83
N LEU A 133 4.42 9.97 16.34
CA LEU A 133 3.21 9.18 16.16
C LEU A 133 3.43 7.76 16.69
N LEU A 134 2.45 7.24 17.44
CA LEU A 134 2.19 5.81 17.58
C LEU A 134 0.84 5.49 16.94
N ALA A 135 0.81 4.61 15.95
CA ALA A 135 -0.41 4.13 15.29
C ALA A 135 -0.62 2.64 15.59
N LEU A 136 -1.85 2.26 15.91
CA LEU A 136 -2.28 0.89 16.22
C LEU A 136 -3.55 0.57 15.42
N SER A 137 -3.53 -0.52 14.64
CA SER A 137 -4.65 -0.86 13.78
C SER A 137 -4.98 -2.35 13.72
N VAL A 138 -6.28 -2.63 13.62
CA VAL A 138 -6.84 -3.94 13.31
C VAL A 138 -7.69 -3.81 12.05
N ARG A 139 -7.60 -4.82 11.18
CA ARG A 139 -8.29 -4.88 9.89
C ARG A 139 -8.98 -6.24 9.75
N PRO A 140 -10.29 -6.38 10.07
CA PRO A 140 -11.07 -7.51 9.59
C PRO A 140 -11.02 -7.57 8.06
N VAL A 141 -10.85 -8.80 7.55
CA VAL A 141 -10.72 -9.12 6.13
C VAL A 141 -11.73 -10.20 5.76
N TYR A 142 -12.55 -9.95 4.75
CA TYR A 142 -13.31 -10.96 4.04
C TYR A 142 -12.47 -11.53 2.88
N TYR A 143 -12.56 -12.84 2.70
CA TYR A 143 -11.77 -13.59 1.74
C TYR A 143 -12.66 -14.52 0.90
N ALA A 144 -12.38 -14.67 -0.40
CA ALA A 144 -13.15 -15.56 -1.29
C ALA A 144 -12.33 -16.16 -2.46
N ALA A 145 -11.70 -17.33 -2.28
CA ALA A 145 -10.99 -18.10 -3.31
C ALA A 145 -11.91 -18.99 -4.18
N ALA A 146 -11.40 -19.48 -5.31
CA ALA A 146 -11.81 -20.76 -5.87
C ALA A 146 -11.30 -21.89 -4.95
N ALA A 147 -12.16 -22.82 -4.54
CA ALA A 147 -11.71 -23.90 -3.66
C ALA A 147 -10.83 -24.91 -4.40
N TYR A 148 -9.84 -25.45 -3.69
CA TYR A 148 -9.05 -26.58 -4.17
C TYR A 148 -9.39 -27.85 -3.38
N THR A 149 -10.26 -28.67 -3.96
CA THR A 149 -10.46 -30.06 -3.51
C THR A 149 -9.53 -30.97 -4.33
N PRO A 150 -8.46 -31.54 -3.75
CA PRO A 150 -7.65 -32.54 -4.46
C PRO A 150 -8.50 -33.79 -4.70
N VAL A 151 -8.90 -34.02 -5.96
CA VAL A 151 -9.67 -35.20 -6.36
C VAL A 151 -8.72 -36.40 -6.42
N SER A 152 -8.50 -37.02 -5.27
CA SER A 152 -7.58 -38.16 -5.10
C SER A 152 -8.05 -39.44 -5.78
N SER A 153 -9.33 -39.55 -6.11
CA SER A 153 -9.87 -40.55 -7.04
C SER A 153 -11.14 -40.03 -7.72
N ILE A 154 -11.33 -40.42 -8.98
CA ILE A 154 -12.61 -40.26 -9.70
C ILE A 154 -13.22 -41.66 -9.81
N SER A 155 -14.18 -41.98 -8.95
CA SER A 155 -15.03 -43.15 -9.09
C SER A 155 -16.30 -42.78 -9.85
N LEU A 156 -16.26 -42.90 -11.19
CA LEU A 156 -17.43 -42.68 -12.05
C LEU A 156 -18.54 -43.67 -11.71
N SER A 157 -19.61 -43.19 -11.07
CA SER A 157 -20.80 -43.97 -10.77
C SER A 157 -21.89 -43.60 -11.79
N PRO A 158 -22.19 -44.47 -12.78
CA PRO A 158 -22.99 -44.10 -13.95
C PRO A 158 -24.47 -43.78 -13.67
N PHE A 159 -24.90 -43.77 -12.40
CA PHE A 159 -26.29 -43.55 -11.99
C PHE A 159 -26.48 -42.53 -10.85
N THR A 160 -25.42 -41.83 -10.38
CA THR A 160 -25.54 -40.88 -9.24
C THR A 160 -24.91 -39.51 -9.45
N ASP A 161 -24.11 -39.29 -10.49
CA ASP A 161 -23.27 -38.09 -10.60
C ASP A 161 -24.04 -36.89 -11.19
N SER A 162 -24.85 -36.25 -10.36
CA SER A 162 -25.59 -35.03 -10.72
C SER A 162 -24.65 -33.82 -10.82
N ILE A 163 -24.38 -33.40 -12.06
CA ILE A 163 -23.73 -32.12 -12.44
C ILE A 163 -22.26 -32.01 -11.98
N LEU A 164 -21.34 -31.88 -12.94
CA LEU A 164 -19.96 -31.43 -12.67
C LEU A 164 -19.98 -30.07 -11.94
N PRO A 165 -19.66 -29.99 -10.64
CA PRO A 165 -19.82 -28.76 -9.90
C PRO A 165 -18.63 -27.84 -10.18
N GLY A 166 -18.87 -26.64 -10.70
CA GLY A 166 -17.86 -25.59 -10.65
C GLY A 166 -17.46 -25.37 -9.20
N HIS A 167 -16.18 -25.60 -8.86
CA HIS A 167 -15.71 -25.72 -7.48
C HIS A 167 -16.28 -24.60 -6.59
N PRO A 168 -16.78 -24.93 -5.37
CA PRO A 168 -17.33 -23.92 -4.48
C PRO A 168 -16.28 -22.83 -4.23
N ARG A 169 -16.71 -21.60 -3.96
CA ARG A 169 -15.75 -20.57 -3.54
C ARG A 169 -15.46 -20.75 -2.06
N GLU A 170 -14.22 -21.07 -1.72
CA GLU A 170 -13.69 -21.01 -0.35
C GLU A 170 -13.85 -19.59 0.17
N ARG A 171 -14.70 -19.40 1.18
CA ARG A 171 -15.00 -18.08 1.76
C ARG A 171 -14.79 -18.15 3.26
N PHE A 172 -13.99 -17.24 3.79
CA PHE A 172 -13.74 -17.13 5.22
C PHE A 172 -13.50 -15.68 5.63
N PHE A 173 -13.51 -15.45 6.93
CA PHE A 173 -13.01 -14.22 7.52
C PHE A 173 -11.64 -14.45 8.13
N THR A 174 -10.78 -13.45 8.00
CA THR A 174 -9.50 -13.37 8.67
C THR A 174 -9.28 -11.95 9.19
N ALA A 175 -8.14 -11.69 9.81
CA ALA A 175 -7.78 -10.36 10.26
C ALA A 175 -6.30 -10.10 10.00
N ASP A 176 -6.00 -8.83 9.74
CA ASP A 176 -4.65 -8.30 9.81
C ASP A 176 -4.56 -7.34 11.01
N ALA A 177 -3.38 -7.20 11.60
CA ALA A 177 -3.10 -6.24 12.65
C ALA A 177 -1.72 -5.60 12.45
N GLY A 178 -1.50 -4.41 13.01
CA GLY A 178 -0.20 -3.75 12.91
C GLY A 178 -0.03 -2.55 13.83
N VAL A 179 1.24 -2.17 13.99
CA VAL A 179 1.71 -1.00 14.73
C VAL A 179 2.75 -0.25 13.89
N VAL A 180 2.75 1.08 13.98
CA VAL A 180 3.77 1.98 13.40
C VAL A 180 4.18 3.03 14.42
N LEU A 181 5.48 3.25 14.55
CA LEU A 181 6.11 4.36 15.25
C LEU A 181 6.72 5.32 14.22
N GLY A 182 6.32 6.59 14.26
CA GLY A 182 6.90 7.67 13.46
C GLY A 182 7.57 8.71 14.35
N LEU A 183 8.82 9.09 14.04
CA LEU A 183 9.60 10.06 14.81
C LEU A 183 10.07 11.24 13.95
N TYR A 184 9.91 12.46 14.46
CA TYR A 184 10.22 13.73 13.80
C TYR A 184 9.49 13.89 12.46
N LYS A 185 8.22 14.26 12.52
CA LYS A 185 7.32 14.47 11.37
C LYS A 185 7.89 15.49 10.37
N MET A 186 7.88 15.17 9.07
CA MET A 186 8.48 15.99 8.00
C MET A 186 7.46 16.37 6.92
N ASP A 187 6.55 17.31 7.23
CA ASP A 187 5.38 17.63 6.41
C ASP A 187 5.72 17.96 4.94
N CYS A 188 6.81 18.67 4.68
CA CYS A 188 7.19 19.03 3.32
C CYS A 188 7.58 17.82 2.43
N TRP A 189 7.82 16.65 3.02
CA TRP A 189 8.39 15.46 2.38
C TRP A 189 7.48 14.21 2.42
N ALA A 190 6.31 14.33 3.04
CA ALA A 190 5.52 13.22 3.60
C ALA A 190 4.82 12.24 2.60
N ASP A 191 5.18 12.25 1.32
CA ASP A 191 4.48 11.49 0.27
C ASP A 191 4.83 10.00 0.20
N ASP A 192 6.03 9.64 0.70
CA ASP A 192 6.55 8.27 0.71
C ASP A 192 6.95 7.81 2.12
N GLN A 193 7.13 8.73 3.07
CA GLN A 193 7.31 8.47 4.49
C GLN A 193 6.98 9.76 5.25
N ALA A 194 6.10 9.72 6.25
CA ALA A 194 5.59 10.95 6.88
C ALA A 194 6.49 11.52 8.00
N TYR A 195 7.46 10.72 8.45
CA TYR A 195 8.34 11.00 9.58
C TYR A 195 9.79 10.73 9.19
N ARG A 196 10.76 11.43 9.80
CA ARG A 196 12.20 11.25 9.55
C ARG A 196 12.63 9.80 9.78
N TRP A 197 12.10 9.19 10.83
CA TRP A 197 12.21 7.76 11.08
C TRP A 197 10.82 7.13 11.15
N GLU A 198 10.64 6.01 10.47
CA GLU A 198 9.42 5.21 10.50
C GLU A 198 9.81 3.76 10.78
N LEU A 199 9.17 3.14 11.77
CA LEU A 199 9.33 1.73 12.14
C LEU A 199 7.95 1.12 12.25
N GLY A 200 7.76 -0.11 11.79
CA GLY A 200 6.47 -0.78 11.98
C GLY A 200 6.52 -2.28 11.81
N MET A 201 5.53 -2.95 12.38
CA MET A 201 5.31 -4.37 12.19
C MET A 201 3.82 -4.66 11.98
N SER A 202 3.54 -5.70 11.22
CA SER A 202 2.20 -6.18 10.92
C SER A 202 2.17 -7.71 10.84
N VAL A 203 0.99 -8.26 11.08
CA VAL A 203 0.65 -9.65 10.79
C VAL A 203 -0.59 -9.66 9.90
N HIS A 204 -0.57 -10.45 8.84
CA HIS A 204 -1.68 -10.58 7.90
C HIS A 204 -2.23 -12.01 7.91
N ASN A 205 -3.53 -12.12 7.63
CA ASN A 205 -4.26 -13.37 7.54
C ASN A 205 -4.11 -14.26 8.79
N VAL A 206 -4.29 -13.67 9.99
CA VAL A 206 -4.01 -14.30 11.30
C VAL A 206 -4.70 -15.67 11.49
N THR A 207 -5.85 -15.91 10.85
CA THR A 207 -6.58 -17.20 10.95
C THR A 207 -6.06 -18.29 10.02
N LEU A 208 -5.16 -17.99 9.09
CA LEU A 208 -4.56 -18.97 8.16
C LEU A 208 -3.26 -19.54 8.71
N GLU A 209 -2.82 -20.65 8.14
CA GLU A 209 -1.49 -21.22 8.38
C GLU A 209 -0.42 -20.49 7.55
N GLN A 210 0.85 -20.63 7.92
CA GLN A 210 1.96 -20.18 7.07
C GLN A 210 2.13 -21.18 5.91
N GLN A 211 2.30 -20.68 4.69
CA GLN A 211 2.52 -21.56 3.54
C GLN A 211 3.95 -22.11 3.49
N THR A 212 4.11 -23.27 2.86
CA THR A 212 5.34 -24.08 2.83
C THR A 212 5.70 -24.59 1.44
N GLN A 213 4.92 -24.22 0.43
CA GLN A 213 5.12 -24.54 -1.00
C GLN A 213 4.95 -23.24 -1.80
N ARG A 214 5.19 -23.29 -3.13
CA ARG A 214 4.96 -22.19 -4.08
C ARG A 214 4.92 -22.73 -5.53
N PRO A 215 4.23 -22.06 -6.49
CA PRO A 215 3.41 -20.86 -6.34
C PRO A 215 2.05 -21.12 -5.69
N ASP A 216 1.49 -20.10 -5.03
CA ASP A 216 0.44 -20.28 -4.03
C ASP A 216 -0.98 -20.01 -4.52
N VAL A 217 -1.92 -20.90 -4.15
CA VAL A 217 -3.37 -20.80 -4.47
C VAL A 217 -4.12 -19.82 -3.55
N HIS A 218 -3.60 -19.55 -2.35
CA HIS A 218 -4.17 -18.63 -1.37
C HIS A 218 -3.03 -17.82 -0.70
N PRO A 219 -3.27 -16.83 0.20
CA PRO A 219 -2.20 -16.31 1.02
C PRO A 219 -2.03 -17.24 2.22
N GLY A 220 -0.82 -17.36 2.72
CA GLY A 220 -0.57 -17.80 4.09
C GLY A 220 -0.74 -16.67 5.11
N ARG A 221 -0.42 -16.97 6.36
CA ARG A 221 -0.15 -15.98 7.40
C ARG A 221 1.21 -15.32 7.12
N GLU A 222 1.21 -14.00 7.03
CA GLU A 222 2.42 -13.19 6.80
C GLU A 222 2.79 -12.46 8.10
N TYR A 223 4.08 -12.41 8.42
CA TYR A 223 4.63 -11.44 9.37
C TYR A 223 5.52 -10.46 8.62
N LEU A 224 5.33 -9.16 8.83
CA LEU A 224 6.07 -8.11 8.14
C LEU A 224 6.64 -7.13 9.16
N PHE A 225 7.91 -6.76 8.98
CA PHE A 225 8.58 -5.67 9.70
C PHE A 225 9.17 -4.71 8.67
N HIS A 226 9.02 -3.41 8.88
CA HIS A 226 9.56 -2.39 8.01
C HIS A 226 10.19 -1.24 8.79
N ALA A 227 11.23 -0.67 8.20
CA ALA A 227 11.99 0.44 8.74
C ALA A 227 12.34 1.41 7.60
N GLY A 228 12.29 2.71 7.88
CA GLY A 228 12.57 3.75 6.89
C GLY A 228 13.20 5.00 7.49
N SER A 229 14.12 5.60 6.73
CA SER A 229 14.80 6.84 7.06
C SER A 229 14.64 7.83 5.91
N LEU A 230 13.97 8.95 6.20
CA LEU A 230 13.88 10.11 5.33
C LEU A 230 14.99 11.10 5.72
N ILE A 231 15.83 11.43 4.75
CA ILE A 231 17.02 12.26 4.89
C ILE A 231 16.90 13.43 3.91
N GLU A 232 16.79 14.66 4.41
CA GLU A 232 16.93 15.84 3.56
C GLU A 232 18.42 16.03 3.23
N LEU A 233 18.80 15.91 1.95
CA LEU A 233 20.17 16.14 1.47
C LEU A 233 20.40 17.63 1.22
N ASN A 234 19.35 18.33 0.76
CA ASN A 234 19.23 19.78 0.68
C ASN A 234 17.76 20.16 0.37
N LYS A 235 17.50 21.47 0.35
CA LYS A 235 16.20 22.12 0.07
C LYS A 235 15.40 21.56 -1.11
N ALA A 236 16.06 20.95 -2.11
CA ALA A 236 15.44 20.40 -3.31
C ALA A 236 15.62 18.87 -3.48
N TRP A 237 16.47 18.22 -2.68
CA TRP A 237 16.76 16.79 -2.78
C TRP A 237 16.64 16.08 -1.44
N GLY A 238 15.81 15.04 -1.39
CA GLY A 238 15.67 14.14 -0.26
C GLY A 238 15.96 12.71 -0.67
N CYS A 239 16.39 11.90 0.29
CA CYS A 239 16.63 10.47 0.16
C CYS A 239 15.72 9.73 1.14
N VAL A 240 15.10 8.63 0.71
CA VAL A 240 14.35 7.74 1.59
C VAL A 240 14.94 6.34 1.47
N ALA A 241 15.78 5.97 2.43
CA ALA A 241 16.27 4.61 2.57
C ALA A 241 15.23 3.77 3.31
N LYS A 242 14.92 2.56 2.83
CA LYS A 242 14.00 1.64 3.52
C LYS A 242 14.51 0.21 3.54
N GLY A 243 14.22 -0.49 4.63
CA GLY A 243 14.38 -1.92 4.81
C GLY A 243 13.04 -2.57 5.15
N MET A 244 12.83 -3.79 4.65
CA MET A 244 11.66 -4.61 4.96
C MET A 244 12.10 -6.06 5.16
N TYR A 245 11.57 -6.68 6.20
CA TYR A 245 11.62 -8.12 6.45
C TYR A 245 10.20 -8.68 6.32
N MET A 246 10.06 -9.83 5.67
CA MET A 246 8.79 -10.52 5.50
C MET A 246 9.00 -12.01 5.71
N HIS A 247 8.17 -12.63 6.55
CA HIS A 247 8.21 -14.06 6.83
C HIS A 247 6.88 -14.73 6.49
N TYR A 248 6.97 -15.77 5.66
CA TYR A 248 5.86 -16.45 5.00
C TYR A 248 6.33 -17.85 4.59
N GLY A 249 6.49 -18.74 5.58
CA GLY A 249 7.22 -20.00 5.44
C GLY A 249 8.72 -19.79 5.31
N GLU A 250 9.14 -19.07 4.27
CA GLU A 250 10.50 -18.58 4.05
C GLU A 250 10.68 -17.16 4.60
N SER A 251 11.92 -16.68 4.65
CA SER A 251 12.31 -15.35 5.15
C SER A 251 12.89 -14.49 4.04
N PHE A 252 12.31 -13.31 3.84
CA PHE A 252 12.66 -12.38 2.77
C PHE A 252 13.09 -11.03 3.30
N TYR A 253 14.07 -10.44 2.62
CA TYR A 253 14.64 -9.14 2.95
C TYR A 253 14.58 -8.27 1.68
N GLN A 254 14.11 -7.03 1.82
CA GLN A 254 14.18 -6.00 0.78
C GLN A 254 14.88 -4.78 1.37
N GLY A 255 15.85 -4.21 0.66
CA GLY A 255 16.54 -2.98 1.03
C GLY A 255 16.72 -2.08 -0.18
N GLY A 256 16.54 -0.77 -0.03
CA GLY A 256 16.60 0.16 -1.15
C GLY A 256 16.64 1.63 -0.77
N ILE A 257 16.70 2.48 -1.79
CA ILE A 257 16.79 3.93 -1.70
C ILE A 257 15.89 4.57 -2.78
N ASN A 258 15.05 5.52 -2.36
CA ASN A 258 14.35 6.46 -3.22
C ASN A 258 15.02 7.83 -3.16
N LEU A 259 15.45 8.38 -4.29
CA LEU A 259 15.87 9.76 -4.42
C LEU A 259 14.68 10.61 -4.89
N ILE A 260 14.35 11.66 -4.14
CA ILE A 260 13.20 12.54 -4.37
C ILE A 260 13.71 13.95 -4.68
N TYR A 261 13.38 14.45 -5.87
CA TYR A 261 13.57 15.85 -6.27
C TYR A 261 12.29 16.65 -6.02
N ARG A 262 12.42 17.84 -5.44
CA ARG A 262 11.31 18.77 -5.18
C ARG A 262 11.63 20.15 -5.74
N ARG A 263 10.80 20.62 -6.68
CA ARG A 263 10.82 21.98 -7.22
C ARG A 263 9.48 22.28 -7.88
N HIS A 264 8.78 23.29 -7.38
CA HIS A 264 7.49 23.72 -7.92
C HIS A 264 7.63 24.22 -9.38
N MET A 265 6.77 23.69 -10.26
CA MET A 265 6.63 24.10 -11.66
C MET A 265 5.15 24.47 -11.93
N SER A 266 4.74 24.59 -13.19
CA SER A 266 3.35 24.95 -13.54
C SER A 266 2.32 23.85 -13.20
N LEU A 267 2.70 22.58 -13.34
CA LEU A 267 1.79 21.42 -13.23
C LEU A 267 2.37 20.24 -12.41
N SER A 268 3.63 20.31 -11.99
CA SER A 268 4.31 19.29 -11.18
C SER A 268 5.30 19.92 -10.20
N ASP A 269 5.56 19.28 -9.07
CA ASP A 269 6.51 19.78 -8.06
C ASP A 269 7.42 18.72 -7.44
N ARG A 270 7.20 17.45 -7.77
CA ARG A 270 7.95 16.31 -7.22
C ARG A 270 8.24 15.30 -8.31
N TRP A 271 9.49 14.83 -8.34
CA TRP A 271 9.98 13.76 -9.20
C TRP A 271 10.77 12.78 -8.33
N ARG A 272 10.84 11.50 -8.70
CA ARG A 272 11.61 10.50 -7.96
C ARG A 272 12.17 9.40 -8.85
N VAL A 273 13.28 8.83 -8.43
CA VAL A 273 13.86 7.60 -8.96
C VAL A 273 14.24 6.71 -7.77
N GLY A 274 13.94 5.42 -7.87
CA GLY A 274 14.16 4.44 -6.80
C GLY A 274 14.89 3.19 -7.28
N MET A 275 15.63 2.57 -6.37
CA MET A 275 16.20 1.24 -6.56
C MET A 275 16.06 0.40 -5.28
N ALA A 276 15.81 -0.90 -5.43
CA ALA A 276 15.80 -1.82 -4.29
C ALA A 276 16.24 -3.23 -4.66
N TYR A 277 17.00 -3.85 -3.78
CA TYR A 277 17.43 -5.24 -3.88
C TYR A 277 16.57 -6.13 -2.97
N ARG A 278 16.26 -7.36 -3.42
CA ARG A 278 15.67 -8.42 -2.58
C ARG A 278 16.59 -9.61 -2.40
N SER A 279 16.48 -10.29 -1.26
CA SER A 279 17.14 -11.59 -1.01
C SER A 279 16.80 -12.66 -2.06
N SER A 280 15.64 -12.57 -2.73
CA SER A 280 15.27 -13.35 -3.91
C SER A 280 16.04 -12.98 -5.20
N ARG A 281 17.17 -12.25 -5.08
CA ARG A 281 18.09 -11.87 -6.17
C ARG A 281 17.44 -11.02 -7.26
N HIS A 282 16.52 -10.14 -6.85
CA HIS A 282 15.84 -9.18 -7.73
C HIS A 282 16.32 -7.76 -7.47
N LEU A 283 16.47 -6.98 -8.54
CA LEU A 283 16.66 -5.53 -8.52
C LEU A 283 15.40 -4.86 -9.06
N THR A 284 14.67 -4.18 -8.18
CA THR A 284 13.61 -3.25 -8.52
C THR A 284 14.24 -1.92 -8.96
N LEU A 285 13.78 -1.37 -10.08
CA LEU A 285 13.93 0.06 -10.40
C LEU A 285 12.53 0.71 -10.41
N SER A 286 12.44 1.96 -9.95
CA SER A 286 11.20 2.74 -10.02
C SER A 286 11.42 4.19 -10.41
N GLY A 287 10.40 4.81 -10.98
CA GLY A 287 10.40 6.20 -11.41
C GLY A 287 9.00 6.80 -11.32
N GLY A 288 8.88 8.01 -10.81
CA GLY A 288 7.57 8.62 -10.57
C GLY A 288 7.59 10.13 -10.46
N PHE A 289 6.42 10.74 -10.55
CA PHE A 289 6.23 12.18 -10.50
C PHE A 289 4.85 12.55 -9.94
N ARG A 290 4.73 13.75 -9.39
CA ARG A 290 3.48 14.30 -8.86
C ARG A 290 2.97 15.42 -9.76
N ILE A 291 1.73 15.32 -10.22
CA ILE A 291 1.01 16.39 -10.92
C ILE A 291 -0.10 16.99 -10.05
N TYR A 292 -0.52 18.22 -10.36
CA TYR A 292 -1.62 18.89 -9.67
C TYR A 292 -2.44 19.84 -10.54
N GLY A 293 -3.68 20.08 -10.11
CA GLY A 293 -4.53 21.13 -10.68
C GLY A 293 -4.06 22.54 -10.29
N THR A 294 -4.47 23.55 -11.05
CA THR A 294 -4.06 24.96 -10.89
C THR A 294 -4.97 25.81 -10.00
N SER A 295 -6.06 25.24 -9.49
CA SER A 295 -7.11 25.94 -8.71
C SER A 295 -6.81 25.99 -7.21
N ARG A 296 -7.45 26.91 -6.46
CA ARG A 296 -7.23 27.10 -5.00
C ARG A 296 -7.53 25.85 -4.12
N HIS A 297 -8.18 24.83 -4.68
CA HIS A 297 -8.34 23.50 -4.07
C HIS A 297 -7.57 22.45 -4.91
N THR A 298 -6.24 22.44 -4.79
CA THR A 298 -5.35 21.58 -5.55
C THR A 298 -5.40 20.13 -5.05
N LEU A 299 -5.98 19.23 -5.86
CA LEU A 299 -5.69 17.80 -5.75
C LEU A 299 -4.35 17.49 -6.43
N SER A 300 -3.59 16.53 -5.88
CA SER A 300 -2.46 15.91 -6.56
C SER A 300 -2.81 14.50 -7.02
N ALA A 301 -2.12 14.08 -8.09
CA ALA A 301 -1.95 12.67 -8.44
C ALA A 301 -0.44 12.35 -8.43
N ASP A 302 -0.02 11.45 -7.54
CA ASP A 302 1.27 10.78 -7.62
C ASP A 302 1.16 9.63 -8.62
N LEU A 303 2.04 9.59 -9.61
CA LEU A 303 2.21 8.47 -10.55
C LEU A 303 3.56 7.79 -10.28
N GLU A 304 3.61 6.47 -10.41
CA GLU A 304 4.87 5.70 -10.42
C GLU A 304 4.77 4.53 -11.39
N LEU A 305 5.87 4.25 -12.07
CA LEU A 305 6.14 3.00 -12.78
C LEU A 305 7.31 2.31 -12.08
N SER A 306 7.24 1.00 -11.91
CA SER A 306 8.33 0.19 -11.38
C SER A 306 8.46 -1.14 -12.11
N HIS A 307 9.68 -1.64 -12.23
CA HIS A 307 10.02 -2.90 -12.91
C HIS A 307 11.05 -3.68 -12.09
N ASP A 308 10.82 -4.99 -11.98
CA ASP A 308 11.64 -5.92 -11.21
C ASP A 308 12.45 -6.82 -12.16
N PHE A 309 13.77 -6.71 -12.07
CA PHE A 309 14.72 -7.45 -12.88
C PHE A 309 15.39 -8.56 -12.05
N PRO A 310 15.41 -9.83 -12.52
CA PRO A 310 16.21 -10.85 -11.86
C PRO A 310 17.70 -10.68 -12.17
N LEU A 311 18.55 -10.83 -11.14
CA LEU A 311 20.01 -10.72 -11.23
C LEU A 311 20.72 -12.07 -11.46
N LYS A 312 19.97 -13.16 -11.68
CA LYS A 312 20.49 -14.49 -12.00
C LYS A 312 19.66 -15.20 -13.06
N GLU A 313 20.23 -16.24 -13.64
CA GLU A 313 19.64 -17.06 -14.69
C GLU A 313 18.27 -17.62 -14.31
N LYS A 314 17.36 -17.61 -15.31
CA LYS A 314 15.92 -17.90 -15.17
C LYS A 314 15.62 -19.21 -14.45
N ASN A 315 16.46 -20.22 -14.62
CA ASN A 315 16.29 -21.56 -14.05
C ASN A 315 16.54 -21.61 -12.53
N THR A 316 17.04 -20.52 -11.93
CA THR A 316 17.35 -20.42 -10.48
C THR A 316 16.45 -19.43 -9.73
N LEU A 317 15.38 -18.94 -10.37
CA LEU A 317 14.46 -17.93 -9.83
C LEU A 317 13.17 -18.52 -9.23
N TRP A 318 12.92 -19.81 -9.43
CA TRP A 318 11.80 -20.50 -8.79
C TRP A 318 11.96 -20.39 -7.27
N PRO A 319 10.94 -19.92 -6.51
CA PRO A 319 9.53 -19.83 -6.89
C PRO A 319 8.97 -18.40 -7.09
N TRP A 320 9.80 -17.37 -7.26
CA TRP A 320 9.35 -15.97 -7.23
C TRP A 320 8.66 -15.50 -8.52
N HIS A 321 9.42 -14.89 -9.43
CA HIS A 321 8.97 -14.50 -10.76
C HIS A 321 10.18 -14.28 -11.65
N ARG A 322 9.93 -14.23 -12.97
CA ARG A 322 10.95 -13.92 -13.97
C ARG A 322 10.97 -12.45 -14.35
N GLN A 323 9.82 -11.80 -14.32
CA GLN A 323 9.63 -10.38 -14.58
C GLN A 323 8.38 -9.91 -13.82
N ALA A 324 8.45 -8.71 -13.23
CA ALA A 324 7.29 -8.02 -12.67
C ALA A 324 7.29 -6.54 -13.08
N TRP A 325 6.12 -6.01 -13.43
CA TRP A 325 5.88 -4.59 -13.75
C TRP A 325 4.77 -4.06 -12.87
N GLU A 326 4.79 -2.76 -12.57
CA GLU A 326 3.77 -2.14 -11.72
C GLU A 326 3.57 -0.67 -12.03
N ILE A 327 2.33 -0.21 -11.83
CA ILE A 327 1.90 1.18 -11.95
C ILE A 327 1.16 1.54 -10.65
N SER A 328 1.61 2.59 -9.95
CA SER A 328 0.90 3.15 -8.79
C SER A 328 0.28 4.50 -9.12
N LEU A 329 -0.90 4.76 -8.55
CA LEU A 329 -1.60 6.03 -8.61
C LEU A 329 -2.11 6.40 -7.21
N ILE A 330 -1.71 7.54 -6.66
CA ILE A 330 -2.28 8.07 -5.40
C ILE A 330 -2.88 9.46 -5.65
N ILE A 331 -4.19 9.58 -5.42
CA ILE A 331 -4.95 10.82 -5.53
C ILE A 331 -5.27 11.31 -4.12
N LYS A 332 -4.86 12.56 -3.82
CA LYS A 332 -4.98 13.13 -2.47
C LYS A 332 -5.05 14.68 -2.50
N PRO A 333 -5.57 15.34 -1.46
CA PRO A 333 -5.59 16.80 -1.38
C PRO A 333 -4.20 17.34 -1.01
N ILE A 334 -3.68 18.30 -1.77
CA ILE A 334 -2.40 18.95 -1.45
C ILE A 334 -2.60 19.90 -0.28
N LYS A 335 -1.90 19.65 0.82
CA LYS A 335 -1.56 20.74 1.74
C LYS A 335 -0.47 21.60 1.10
N LYS A 336 -0.72 22.91 1.05
CA LYS A 336 0.25 23.87 0.52
C LYS A 336 1.44 24.01 1.49
N CYS A 337 2.44 23.16 1.29
CA CYS A 337 3.82 23.44 1.71
C CYS A 337 4.47 24.53 0.83
N TRP A 338 3.74 25.02 -0.18
CA TRP A 338 4.11 26.18 -1.00
C TRP A 338 3.70 27.47 -0.27
N GLY A 339 4.64 28.02 0.52
CA GLY A 339 4.68 29.47 0.75
C GLY A 339 4.98 30.21 -0.56
N LEU A 340 4.88 31.54 -0.55
CA LEU A 340 5.42 32.36 -1.65
C LEU A 340 6.94 32.57 -1.53
N ASP A 341 7.49 32.36 -0.32
CA ASP A 341 8.91 32.22 -0.10
C ASP A 341 9.43 30.86 -0.57
N ASN A 342 10.74 30.81 -0.86
CA ASN A 342 11.45 29.57 -1.13
C ASN A 342 11.27 28.56 0.01
N CYS A 343 11.48 27.27 -0.28
CA CYS A 343 11.49 26.18 0.73
C CYS A 343 12.73 26.23 1.67
N SER A 344 13.06 27.42 2.15
CA SER A 344 14.04 27.74 3.18
C SER A 344 13.83 29.19 3.63
N GLY A 345 13.07 29.37 4.69
CA GLY A 345 13.01 30.60 5.49
C GLY A 345 13.29 30.22 6.92
N ASP A 346 12.26 29.75 7.61
CA ASP A 346 12.32 29.33 9.02
C ASP A 346 12.36 27.80 9.22
N TYR A 347 13.38 27.14 8.68
CA TYR A 347 13.90 25.97 9.39
C TYR A 347 14.87 26.51 10.43
N GLN A 348 14.38 26.68 11.66
CA GLN A 348 15.27 26.78 12.81
C GLN A 348 16.13 25.51 12.83
N PHE A 349 17.45 25.69 12.87
CA PHE A 349 18.32 24.65 13.39
C PHE A 349 17.99 24.53 14.88
N GLU A 350 17.17 23.54 15.26
CA GLU A 350 17.13 23.08 16.65
C GLU A 350 18.48 22.44 16.98
N THR A 351 19.39 23.28 17.45
CA THR A 351 20.65 22.85 18.05
C THR A 351 20.36 22.21 19.40
N TYR A 352 20.58 20.90 19.47
CA TYR A 352 20.75 20.11 20.69
C TYR A 352 21.99 19.23 20.52
#